data_AF-A0A4Q4CPG2-F1
#
_entry.id   AF-A0A4Q4CPG2-F1
#
_cell.length_a   1.000
_cell.length_b   1.000
_cell.length_c   1.000
_cell.angle_alpha   90.00
_cell.angle_beta   90.00
_cell.angle_gamma   90.00
#
_symmetry.space_group_name_H-M   'P 1'
#
loop_
_entity.id
_entity.type
_entity.pdbx_description
1 polymer ?
#
loop_
_entity_poly.entity_id
_entity_poly.type
_entity_poly.pdbx_seq_one_letter_code
_entity_poly.pdbx_strand_id
1 'polypeptide(L)'
;MADSLIERSTLLRRVRAASKALTTPLHPDDYLKLINPLWSARELRGRVERVEPVTDRSATLVIRPGWGWSFDFQPGQYIGIGVELEGRFHWRSYSISSAPVREEGTVAITVKAMPEGFLSEHLVNGLEPDDRARLDVPRGEFVLPDPPPAHMLM
;
A
#
# COMPACT_ATOMS: atom_id res chain seq x y z
N MET A 1 -13.57 46.73 -38.19
CA MET A 1 -12.44 45.77 -38.07
C MET A 1 -12.01 45.66 -36.60
N ALA A 2 -12.92 45.22 -35.72
CA ALA A 2 -12.67 45.01 -34.29
C ALA A 2 -13.53 43.84 -33.72
N ASP A 3 -14.60 43.44 -34.42
CA ASP A 3 -15.48 42.33 -34.02
C ASP A 3 -14.91 40.92 -34.21
N SER A 4 -14.06 40.70 -35.23
CA SER A 4 -13.53 39.35 -35.52
C SER A 4 -12.45 38.86 -34.54
N LEU A 5 -11.93 39.76 -33.71
CA LEU A 5 -10.97 39.44 -32.63
C LEU A 5 -11.68 39.12 -31.31
N ILE A 6 -12.91 39.61 -31.11
CA ILE A 6 -13.69 39.39 -29.88
C ILE A 6 -14.41 38.03 -29.94
N GLU A 7 -14.97 37.63 -31.10
CA GLU A 7 -15.64 36.32 -31.27
C GLU A 7 -14.69 35.12 -31.15
N ARG A 8 -13.45 35.25 -31.64
CA ARG A 8 -12.42 34.22 -31.45
C ARG A 8 -12.10 34.03 -29.97
N SER A 9 -12.18 35.09 -29.16
CA SER A 9 -11.86 35.03 -27.73
C SER A 9 -12.94 34.34 -26.90
N THR A 10 -14.22 34.50 -27.26
CA THR A 10 -15.36 33.89 -26.54
C THR A 10 -15.53 32.41 -26.90
N LEU A 11 -15.31 32.04 -28.16
CA LEU A 11 -15.30 30.64 -28.59
C LEU A 11 -14.11 29.87 -27.98
N LEU A 12 -12.90 30.45 -28.01
CA LEU A 12 -11.71 29.86 -27.36
C LEU A 12 -11.86 29.75 -25.83
N ARG A 13 -12.60 30.67 -25.19
CA ARG A 13 -12.86 30.63 -23.74
C ARG A 13 -13.92 29.57 -23.37
N ARG A 14 -14.91 29.32 -24.24
CA ARG A 14 -15.89 28.22 -24.07
C ARG A 14 -15.30 26.85 -24.39
N VAL A 15 -14.42 26.75 -25.40
CA VAL A 15 -13.69 25.50 -25.67
C VAL A 15 -12.67 25.19 -24.57
N ARG A 16 -12.01 26.19 -23.95
CA ARG A 16 -11.19 25.97 -22.74
C ARG A 16 -12.00 25.62 -21.48
N ALA A 17 -13.25 26.07 -21.38
CA ALA A 17 -14.17 25.66 -20.31
C ALA A 17 -14.71 24.24 -20.54
N ALA A 18 -14.95 23.85 -21.80
CA ALA A 18 -15.36 22.50 -22.18
C ALA A 18 -14.21 21.48 -22.14
N SER A 19 -12.96 21.89 -22.42
CA SER A 19 -11.77 21.01 -22.27
C SER A 19 -11.34 20.82 -20.81
N LYS A 20 -11.87 21.63 -19.87
CA LYS A 20 -11.80 21.34 -18.43
C LYS A 20 -12.97 20.49 -17.92
N ALA A 21 -14.01 20.31 -18.73
CA ALA A 21 -15.19 19.51 -18.43
C ALA A 21 -15.19 18.13 -19.13
N LEU A 22 -14.28 17.90 -20.08
CA LEU A 22 -14.22 16.63 -20.83
C LEU A 22 -12.88 15.87 -20.70
N THR A 23 -11.80 16.48 -20.20
CA THR A 23 -10.48 15.83 -20.18
C THR A 23 -9.65 16.14 -18.92
N THR A 24 -10.24 15.91 -17.74
CA THR A 24 -9.61 15.31 -16.54
C THR A 24 -10.61 15.36 -15.39
N PRO A 25 -11.51 14.37 -15.24
CA PRO A 25 -12.61 14.49 -14.30
C PRO A 25 -12.17 14.01 -12.91
N LEU A 26 -11.55 14.94 -12.17
CA LEU A 26 -11.33 14.95 -10.72
C LEU A 26 -10.37 13.90 -10.13
N HIS A 27 -9.61 14.29 -9.10
CA HIS A 27 -9.18 13.29 -8.12
C HIS A 27 -10.47 12.89 -7.37
N PRO A 28 -10.89 11.61 -7.40
CA PRO A 28 -12.20 11.17 -6.88
C PRO A 28 -12.44 11.45 -5.39
N ASP A 29 -11.38 11.81 -4.68
CA ASP A 29 -11.29 12.11 -3.25
C ASP A 29 -12.25 13.19 -2.79
N ASP A 30 -12.56 14.14 -3.68
CA ASP A 30 -13.33 15.33 -3.32
C ASP A 30 -14.86 15.15 -3.43
N TYR A 31 -15.36 14.04 -4.02
CA TYR A 31 -16.79 13.68 -3.97
C TYR A 31 -17.17 12.77 -2.81
N LEU A 32 -16.18 12.17 -2.14
CA LEU A 32 -16.41 11.33 -0.96
C LEU A 32 -17.00 12.13 0.21
N LYS A 33 -17.00 13.48 0.11
CA LYS A 33 -17.29 14.39 1.21
C LYS A 33 -18.73 14.85 1.44
N LEU A 34 -19.64 14.49 0.56
CA LEU A 34 -20.97 15.14 0.57
C LEU A 34 -22.10 14.23 1.06
N ILE A 35 -21.80 12.96 1.41
CA ILE A 35 -22.84 11.93 1.62
C ILE A 35 -22.82 11.26 3.02
N ASN A 36 -21.68 11.01 3.69
CA ASN A 36 -21.69 10.41 5.06
C ASN A 36 -20.38 10.66 5.88
N PRO A 37 -20.44 10.92 7.21
CA PRO A 37 -19.32 11.40 8.04
C PRO A 37 -18.21 10.39 8.46
N LEU A 38 -18.17 9.17 7.91
CA LEU A 38 -17.11 8.17 8.17
C LEU A 38 -16.07 8.09 7.04
N TRP A 39 -15.62 9.21 6.49
CA TRP A 39 -14.47 9.20 5.57
C TRP A 39 -13.28 8.54 6.24
N SER A 40 -12.96 7.35 5.79
CA SER A 40 -11.74 6.65 6.13
C SER A 40 -10.57 7.40 5.53
N ALA A 41 -9.64 7.85 6.38
CA ALA A 41 -8.24 7.93 6.02
C ALA A 41 -7.81 6.52 5.61
N ARG A 42 -7.84 6.32 4.30
CA ARG A 42 -7.64 5.08 3.54
C ARG A 42 -6.62 4.14 4.14
N GLU A 43 -7.05 2.90 4.35
CA GLU A 43 -6.16 1.77 4.61
C GLU A 43 -5.02 1.79 3.61
N LEU A 44 -3.78 1.80 4.10
CA LEU A 44 -2.61 1.76 3.25
C LEU A 44 -2.70 0.49 2.41
N ARG A 45 -2.21 0.54 1.18
CA ARG A 45 -2.23 -0.61 0.26
C ARG A 45 -0.83 -0.84 -0.24
N GLY A 46 -0.52 -2.09 -0.53
CA GLY A 46 0.69 -2.48 -1.22
C GLY A 46 0.36 -3.39 -2.38
N ARG A 47 1.24 -3.40 -3.38
CA ARG A 47 1.23 -4.36 -4.46
C ARG A 47 2.30 -5.40 -4.20
N VAL A 48 1.95 -6.67 -4.31
CA VAL A 48 2.91 -7.77 -4.26
C VAL A 48 3.77 -7.66 -5.52
N GLU A 49 5.06 -7.42 -5.35
CA GLU A 49 6.02 -7.33 -6.44
C GLU A 49 6.49 -8.72 -6.84
N ARG A 50 6.78 -9.52 -5.82
CA ARG A 50 7.36 -10.86 -5.94
C ARG A 50 6.90 -11.71 -4.76
N VAL A 51 6.67 -12.98 -5.06
CA VAL A 51 6.48 -14.06 -4.07
C VAL A 51 7.66 -15.00 -4.26
N GLU A 52 8.53 -15.09 -3.27
CA GLU A 52 9.74 -15.90 -3.30
C GLU A 52 9.55 -17.12 -2.40
N PRO A 53 9.36 -18.34 -2.94
CA PRO A 53 9.29 -19.55 -2.14
C PRO A 53 10.59 -19.76 -1.36
N VAL A 54 10.48 -19.99 -0.05
CA VAL A 54 11.61 -20.27 0.85
C VAL A 54 11.64 -21.76 1.18
N THR A 55 10.50 -22.35 1.54
CA THR A 55 10.31 -23.80 1.65
C THR A 55 9.00 -24.23 1.00
N ASP A 56 8.68 -25.52 1.08
CA ASP A 56 7.35 -26.08 0.77
C ASP A 56 6.16 -25.42 1.50
N ARG A 57 6.44 -24.66 2.56
CA ARG A 57 5.46 -24.09 3.48
C ARG A 57 5.77 -22.65 3.87
N SER A 58 6.72 -22.00 3.22
CA SER A 58 7.01 -20.60 3.48
C SER A 58 7.40 -19.85 2.23
N ALA A 59 7.03 -18.57 2.21
CA ALA A 59 7.38 -17.65 1.15
C ALA A 59 7.71 -16.27 1.73
N THR A 60 8.61 -15.57 1.04
CA THR A 60 8.87 -14.15 1.27
C THR A 60 8.02 -13.34 0.30
N LEU A 61 7.17 -12.47 0.84
CA LEU A 61 6.38 -11.52 0.06
C LEU A 61 7.13 -10.20 0.01
N VAL A 62 7.53 -9.79 -1.19
CA VAL A 62 8.11 -8.48 -1.44
C VAL A 62 6.99 -7.58 -1.90
N ILE A 63 6.68 -6.56 -1.12
CA ILE A 63 5.52 -5.70 -1.32
C ILE A 63 6.02 -4.30 -1.59
N ARG A 64 5.54 -3.66 -2.66
CA ARG A 64 5.71 -2.23 -2.90
C ARG A 64 4.53 -1.49 -2.25
N PRO A 65 4.75 -0.78 -1.13
CA PRO A 65 3.71 0.01 -0.52
C PRO A 65 3.31 1.18 -1.42
N GLY A 66 2.04 1.56 -1.35
CA GLY A 66 1.50 2.74 -2.00
C GLY A 66 1.87 4.02 -1.27
N TRP A 67 1.42 5.13 -1.84
CA TRP A 67 1.63 6.47 -1.28
C TRP A 67 1.14 6.56 0.17
N GLY A 68 1.96 7.18 1.03
CA GLY A 68 1.65 7.41 2.44
C GLY A 68 2.10 6.32 3.42
N TRP A 69 2.62 5.18 2.94
CA TRP A 69 3.22 4.17 3.81
C TRP A 69 4.62 4.58 4.27
N SER A 70 4.93 4.37 5.55
CA SER A 70 6.20 4.82 6.15
C SER A 70 7.26 3.73 6.14
N PHE A 71 8.39 4.01 5.50
CA PHE A 71 9.62 3.22 5.61
C PHE A 71 10.45 3.56 6.86
N ASP A 72 9.94 4.42 7.73
CA ASP A 72 10.57 4.77 8.99
C ASP A 72 10.22 3.73 10.06
N PHE A 73 10.87 2.57 9.98
CA PHE A 73 10.71 1.48 10.93
C PHE A 73 12.06 1.00 11.42
N GLN A 74 12.06 0.35 12.59
CA GLN A 74 13.25 -0.24 13.17
C GLN A 74 13.24 -1.77 13.01
N PRO A 75 14.42 -2.41 12.85
CA PRO A 75 14.52 -3.87 12.85
C PRO A 75 13.86 -4.47 14.10
N GLY A 76 13.02 -5.50 13.88
CA GLY A 76 12.22 -6.15 14.92
C GLY A 76 10.75 -5.72 14.98
N GLN A 77 10.38 -4.62 14.31
CA GLN A 77 8.99 -4.21 14.13
C GLN A 77 8.21 -5.10 13.15
N TYR A 78 6.88 -4.99 13.20
CA TYR A 78 5.94 -5.74 12.37
C TYR A 78 4.95 -4.81 11.65
N ILE A 79 4.31 -5.34 10.61
CA ILE A 79 3.23 -4.68 9.87
C ILE A 79 1.98 -5.56 9.85
N GLY A 80 0.81 -4.92 9.81
CA GLY A 80 -0.45 -5.61 9.55
C GLY A 80 -0.62 -5.84 8.05
N ILE A 81 -0.94 -7.07 7.66
CA ILE A 81 -1.33 -7.43 6.29
C ILE A 81 -2.78 -7.86 6.30
N GLY A 82 -3.58 -7.22 5.46
CA GLY A 82 -4.98 -7.53 5.21
C GLY A 82 -5.18 -8.01 3.78
N VAL A 83 -5.71 -9.20 3.58
CA VAL A 83 -6.13 -9.66 2.24
C VAL A 83 -7.62 -9.98 2.22
N GLU A 84 -8.24 -9.80 1.06
CA GLU A 84 -9.66 -10.10 0.88
C GLU A 84 -9.83 -11.58 0.58
N LEU A 85 -10.61 -12.27 1.41
CA LEU A 85 -10.98 -13.66 1.19
C LEU A 85 -12.49 -13.77 1.37
N GLU A 86 -13.18 -14.37 0.40
CA GLU A 86 -14.63 -14.56 0.42
C GLU A 86 -15.42 -13.24 0.72
N GLY A 87 -14.94 -12.13 0.16
CA GLY A 87 -15.56 -10.81 0.32
C GLY A 87 -15.31 -10.13 1.67
N ARG A 88 -14.40 -10.64 2.50
CA ARG A 88 -14.03 -10.05 3.79
C ARG A 88 -12.52 -9.92 3.96
N PHE A 89 -12.08 -8.83 4.56
CA PHE A 89 -10.67 -8.63 4.86
C PHE A 89 -10.25 -9.40 6.10
N HIS A 90 -9.24 -10.24 5.93
CA HIS A 90 -8.59 -10.98 7.00
C HIS A 90 -7.23 -10.38 7.29
N TRP A 91 -7.00 -10.03 8.55
CA TRP A 91 -5.79 -9.31 8.98
C TRP A 91 -4.91 -10.15 9.89
N ARG A 92 -3.59 -10.12 9.67
CA ARG A 92 -2.60 -10.61 10.65
C ARG A 92 -1.36 -9.73 10.64
N SER A 93 -0.62 -9.78 11.74
CA SER A 93 0.65 -9.10 11.89
C SER A 93 1.80 -10.01 11.49
N TYR A 94 2.75 -9.48 10.72
CA TYR A 94 3.99 -10.17 10.34
C TYR A 94 5.19 -9.26 10.59
N SER A 95 6.25 -9.80 11.18
CA SER A 95 7.52 -9.10 11.35
C SER A 95 8.10 -8.73 9.99
N ILE A 96 8.66 -7.53 9.91
CA ILE A 96 9.35 -7.08 8.69
C ILE A 96 10.68 -7.84 8.60
N SER A 97 10.93 -8.48 7.46
CA SER A 97 12.14 -9.24 7.18
C SER A 97 13.10 -8.54 6.20
N SER A 98 12.80 -7.32 5.77
CA SER A 98 13.72 -6.47 5.00
C SER A 98 14.34 -5.37 5.86
N ALA A 99 15.48 -4.83 5.41
CA ALA A 99 16.06 -3.64 6.01
C ALA A 99 15.19 -2.39 5.73
N PRO A 100 15.23 -1.34 6.59
CA PRO A 100 14.50 -0.09 6.38
C PRO A 100 15.17 0.82 5.34
N VAL A 101 15.34 0.33 4.11
CA VAL A 101 16.00 1.05 3.01
C VAL A 101 14.95 1.72 2.11
N ARG A 102 14.87 3.06 2.17
CA ARG A 102 13.87 3.83 1.41
C ARG A 102 14.06 3.76 -0.10
N GLU A 103 15.29 3.65 -0.57
CA GLU A 103 15.66 3.65 -2.00
C GLU A 103 15.12 2.42 -2.73
N GLU A 104 14.95 1.28 -2.04
CA GLU A 104 14.39 0.05 -2.62
C GLU A 104 12.89 0.18 -2.90
N GLY A 105 12.18 1.03 -2.13
CA GLY A 105 10.74 1.26 -2.29
C GLY A 105 9.87 0.00 -2.04
N THR A 106 10.42 -1.01 -1.36
CA THR A 106 9.72 -2.26 -1.04
C THR A 106 9.95 -2.66 0.42
N VAL A 107 8.99 -3.39 0.98
CA VAL A 107 9.10 -4.04 2.29
C VAL A 107 8.87 -5.53 2.10
N ALA A 108 9.60 -6.36 2.84
CA ALA A 108 9.44 -7.81 2.79
C ALA A 108 8.92 -8.38 4.12
N ILE A 109 8.08 -9.42 4.02
CA ILE A 109 7.73 -10.29 5.13
C ILE A 109 7.96 -11.75 4.73
N THR A 110 8.37 -12.57 5.69
CA THR A 110 8.49 -14.02 5.48
C THR A 110 7.38 -14.72 6.24
N VAL A 111 6.52 -15.44 5.51
CA VAL A 111 5.33 -16.08 6.06
C VAL A 111 5.50 -17.58 6.02
N LYS A 112 5.07 -18.25 7.10
CA LYS A 112 4.92 -19.70 7.13
C LYS A 112 3.43 -20.05 7.08
N ALA A 113 3.05 -20.88 6.12
CA ALA A 113 1.73 -21.49 6.03
C ALA A 113 1.48 -22.34 7.26
N MET A 114 0.33 -22.15 7.90
CA MET A 114 -0.07 -22.88 9.10
C MET A 114 -1.28 -23.76 8.75
N PRO A 115 -1.35 -25.03 9.19
CA PRO A 115 -2.41 -25.94 8.79
C PRO A 115 -3.82 -25.43 9.13
N GLU A 116 -3.98 -24.71 10.24
CA GLU A 116 -5.27 -24.10 10.61
C GLU A 116 -5.42 -22.64 10.13
N GLY A 117 -4.41 -22.09 9.45
CA GLY A 117 -4.29 -20.66 9.13
C GLY A 117 -4.69 -20.33 7.70
N PHE A 118 -5.96 -20.04 7.46
CA PHE A 118 -6.46 -19.69 6.13
C PHE A 118 -5.72 -18.49 5.48
N LEU A 119 -5.39 -17.45 6.28
CA LEU A 119 -4.64 -16.31 5.76
C LEU A 119 -3.21 -16.71 5.38
N SER A 120 -2.48 -17.40 6.24
CA SER A 120 -1.08 -17.73 5.96
C SER A 120 -0.94 -18.72 4.82
N GLU A 121 -1.89 -19.64 4.67
CA GLU A 121 -1.98 -20.52 3.50
C GLU A 121 -2.18 -19.71 2.21
N HIS A 122 -3.14 -18.78 2.20
CA HIS A 122 -3.37 -17.93 1.03
C HIS A 122 -2.19 -17.03 0.71
N LEU A 123 -1.51 -16.48 1.72
CA LEU A 123 -0.31 -15.66 1.51
C LEU A 123 0.84 -16.44 0.88
N VAL A 124 1.00 -17.73 1.20
CA VAL A 124 2.10 -18.56 0.69
C VAL A 124 1.77 -19.19 -0.67
N ASN A 125 0.54 -19.71 -0.84
CA ASN A 125 0.17 -20.53 -1.99
C ASN A 125 -0.88 -19.89 -2.91
N GLY A 126 -1.47 -18.75 -2.52
CA GLY A 126 -2.58 -18.12 -3.24
C GLY A 126 -2.31 -16.72 -3.77
N LEU A 127 -1.26 -16.03 -3.30
CA LEU A 127 -0.88 -14.72 -3.80
C LEU A 127 0.08 -14.83 -4.99
N GLU A 128 -0.12 -13.96 -5.96
CA GLU A 128 0.71 -13.80 -7.14
C GLU A 128 1.27 -12.36 -7.21
N PRO A 129 2.35 -12.13 -7.99
CA PRO A 129 2.76 -10.78 -8.36
C PRO A 129 1.58 -9.96 -8.93
N ASP A 130 1.60 -8.65 -8.67
CA ASP A 130 0.54 -7.67 -8.96
C ASP A 130 -0.72 -7.73 -8.08
N ASP A 131 -0.87 -8.74 -7.21
CA ASP A 131 -1.93 -8.76 -6.21
C ASP A 131 -1.83 -7.57 -5.24
N ARG A 132 -2.96 -7.20 -4.65
CA ARG A 132 -3.06 -6.07 -3.72
C ARG A 132 -3.39 -6.56 -2.33
N ALA A 133 -2.57 -6.14 -1.38
CA ALA A 133 -2.83 -6.30 0.05
C ALA A 133 -3.10 -4.94 0.70
N ARG A 134 -3.94 -4.92 1.73
CA ARG A 134 -3.97 -3.82 2.69
C ARG A 134 -2.78 -3.95 3.62
N LEU A 135 -2.18 -2.82 3.91
CA LEU A 135 -1.07 -2.67 4.81
C LEU A 135 -1.49 -1.78 5.98
N ASP A 136 -0.89 -2.03 7.12
CA ASP A 136 -0.86 -1.06 8.21
C ASP A 136 0.53 -0.42 8.29
N VAL A 137 0.64 0.65 9.07
CA VAL A 137 1.94 1.24 9.38
C VAL A 137 2.79 0.28 10.23
N PRO A 138 4.13 0.34 10.14
CA PRO A 138 5.01 -0.39 11.04
C PRO A 138 4.73 -0.10 12.51
N ARG A 139 4.72 -1.14 13.35
CA ARG A 139 4.46 -1.08 14.79
C ARG A 139 5.33 -2.06 15.56
N GLY A 140 5.39 -1.89 16.88
CA GLY A 140 6.07 -2.80 17.80
C GLY A 140 7.22 -2.14 18.53
N GLU A 141 7.49 -2.61 19.74
CA GLU A 141 8.53 -2.11 20.64
C GLU A 141 9.69 -3.11 20.79
N PHE A 142 9.60 -4.28 20.14
CA PHE A 142 10.68 -5.25 20.10
C PHE A 142 11.74 -4.79 19.09
N VAL A 143 12.58 -3.87 19.53
CA VAL A 143 13.68 -3.28 18.76
C VAL A 143 14.98 -3.45 19.52
N LEU A 144 16.09 -3.42 18.80
CA LEU A 144 17.40 -3.43 19.45
C LEU A 144 17.62 -2.11 20.21
N PRO A 145 18.20 -2.16 21.42
CA PRO A 145 18.63 -0.96 22.11
C PRO A 145 19.80 -0.29 21.36
N ASP A 146 19.93 1.02 21.50
CA ASP A 146 21.01 1.82 20.94
C ASP A 146 21.83 2.46 22.08
N PRO A 147 23.11 2.10 22.28
CA PRO A 147 23.89 1.16 21.49
C PRO A 147 23.50 -0.32 21.75
N PRO A 148 23.74 -1.23 20.78
CA PRO A 148 23.48 -2.64 20.97
C PRO A 148 24.43 -3.24 22.02
N PRO A 149 23.99 -4.27 22.77
CA PRO A 149 24.84 -4.94 23.75
C PRO A 149 26.04 -5.63 23.08
N ALA A 150 27.16 -5.73 23.81
CA ALA A 150 28.39 -6.32 23.30
C ALA A 150 28.24 -7.79 22.87
N HIS A 151 27.35 -8.54 23.54
CA HIS A 151 27.00 -9.91 23.19
C HIS A 151 25.48 -10.05 23.07
N MET A 152 25.03 -10.76 22.04
CA MET A 152 23.62 -10.97 21.75
C MET A 152 23.37 -12.42 21.36
N LEU A 153 22.27 -12.99 21.85
CA LEU A 153 21.72 -14.25 21.39
C LEU A 153 20.43 -13.92 20.64
N MET A 154 20.35 -14.37 19.40
CA MET A 154 19.20 -14.20 18.52
C MET A 154 18.50 -15.52 18.30
#